data_AF-A0A450WZ33-F1
#
_entry.id   AF-A0A450WZ33-F1
#
_cell.length_a   1.000
_cell.length_b   1.000
_cell.length_c   1.000
_cell.angle_alpha   90.00
_cell.angle_beta   90.00
_cell.angle_gamma   90.00
#
_symmetry.space_group_name_H-M   'P 1'
#
loop_
_entity.id
_entity.type
_entity.pdbx_description
1 polymer ?
#
loop_
_entity_poly.entity_id
_entity_poly.type
_entity_poly.pdbx_seq_one_letter_code
_entity_poly.pdbx_strand_id
1 'polypeptide(L)'
;MFQADNSPTIGIWFMPDNNLNGMLEDFCRQLAVANAIGCAERCVYQAKRDGYATFIDSHESKAVIHTFLAWQDRPGMPLGQAITARSLNPSQPIAKKFIDFLQSLFDPET
;
A
#
# COMPACT_ATOMS: atom_id res chain seq x y z
N MET A 1 5.82 0.34 24.48
CA MET A 1 5.90 -1.13 24.51
C MET A 1 5.37 -1.56 25.87
N PHE A 2 4.22 -2.22 25.92
CA PHE A 2 3.63 -2.68 27.18
C PHE A 2 3.95 -4.16 27.33
N GLN A 3 4.67 -4.53 28.38
CA GLN A 3 4.96 -5.92 28.73
C GLN A 3 4.34 -6.18 30.10
N ALA A 4 3.38 -7.09 30.15
CA ALA A 4 2.97 -7.78 31.36
C ALA A 4 3.38 -9.24 31.17
N ASP A 5 4.01 -9.85 32.18
CA ASP A 5 4.54 -11.21 32.12
C ASP A 5 3.52 -12.20 31.52
N ASN A 6 3.98 -13.04 30.60
CA ASN A 6 3.20 -14.09 29.93
C ASN A 6 2.06 -13.62 29.00
N SER A 7 2.04 -12.36 28.56
CA SER A 7 1.06 -11.80 27.60
C SER A 7 1.65 -11.67 26.19
N PRO A 8 0.83 -11.76 25.11
CA PRO A 8 1.32 -11.56 23.75
C PRO A 8 1.88 -10.15 23.56
N THR A 9 3.01 -10.04 22.87
CA THR A 9 3.56 -8.74 22.47
C THR A 9 2.65 -8.10 21.43
N ILE A 10 2.14 -6.90 21.73
CA ILE A 10 1.31 -6.13 20.80
C ILE A 10 2.16 -4.99 20.23
N GLY A 11 2.36 -5.02 18.91
CA GLY A 11 2.89 -3.91 18.14
C GLY A 11 1.77 -3.06 17.58
N ILE A 12 1.82 -1.76 17.84
CA ILE A 12 0.94 -0.80 17.19
C ILE A 12 1.78 -0.01 16.19
N TRP A 13 1.44 -0.15 14.91
CA TRP A 13 2.02 0.67 13.86
C TRP A 13 1.05 1.79 13.51
N PHE A 14 1.56 3.02 13.41
CA PHE A 14 0.86 4.11 12.76
C PHE A 14 1.45 4.31 11.37
N MET A 15 0.60 4.26 10.34
CA MET A 15 1.03 4.47 8.96
C MET A 15 1.70 5.85 8.83
N PRO A 16 2.77 5.95 8.03
CA PRO A 16 4.01 6.65 8.36
C PRO A 16 3.95 8.18 8.41
N ASP A 17 2.81 8.80 8.06
CA ASP A 17 2.63 10.25 8.10
C ASP A 17 1.34 10.72 8.79
N ASN A 18 0.41 9.82 9.19
CA ASN A 18 -0.91 10.14 9.78
C ASN A 18 -1.69 11.27 9.07
N ASN A 19 -1.29 11.64 7.85
CA ASN A 19 -1.83 12.78 7.08
C ASN A 19 -2.67 12.28 5.90
N LEU A 20 -2.45 11.04 5.47
CA LEU A 20 -3.29 10.36 4.49
C LEU A 20 -4.36 9.55 5.23
N ASN A 21 -5.50 9.32 4.58
CA ASN A 21 -6.59 8.48 5.10
C ASN A 21 -6.19 6.99 5.14
N GLY A 22 -5.12 6.65 5.88
CA GLY A 22 -4.82 5.38 6.54
C GLY A 22 -4.90 4.06 5.77
N MET A 23 -5.13 4.05 4.46
CA MET A 23 -5.34 2.83 3.69
C MET A 23 -4.03 2.23 3.22
N LEU A 24 -3.94 0.90 3.27
CA LEU A 24 -2.80 0.14 2.75
C LEU A 24 -2.55 0.47 1.27
N GLU A 25 -3.60 0.75 0.52
CA GLU A 25 -3.54 1.11 -0.89
C GLU A 25 -2.81 2.44 -1.11
N ASP A 26 -2.95 3.42 -0.21
CA ASP A 26 -2.21 4.69 -0.28
C ASP A 26 -0.71 4.47 -0.11
N PHE A 27 -0.34 3.56 0.80
CA PHE A 27 1.04 3.11 0.95
C PHE A 27 1.55 2.40 -0.32
N CYS A 28 0.78 1.43 -0.84
CA CYS A 28 1.18 0.68 -2.01
C CYS A 28 1.33 1.55 -3.27
N ARG A 29 0.54 2.62 -3.42
CA ARG A 29 0.71 3.59 -4.52
C ARG A 29 2.08 4.25 -4.50
N GLN A 30 2.63 4.54 -3.32
CA GLN A 30 3.97 5.13 -3.18
C GLN A 30 5.10 4.16 -3.54
N LEU A 31 4.81 2.85 -3.54
CA LEU A 31 5.75 1.81 -3.96
C LEU A 31 5.72 1.57 -5.47
N ALA A 32 4.65 1.97 -6.17
CA ALA A 32 4.53 1.82 -7.62
C ALA A 32 5.42 2.83 -8.37
N VAL A 33 5.72 2.52 -9.63
CA VAL A 33 6.48 3.45 -10.49
C VAL A 33 5.62 4.69 -10.80
N ALA A 34 6.13 5.89 -10.51
CA ALA A 34 5.36 7.14 -10.49
C ALA A 34 4.63 7.46 -11.81
N ASN A 35 5.25 7.17 -12.97
CA ASN A 35 4.64 7.42 -14.28
C ASN A 35 3.46 6.46 -14.57
N ALA A 36 3.59 5.20 -14.18
CA ALA A 36 2.59 4.17 -14.43
C ALA A 36 1.39 4.33 -13.49
N ILE A 37 1.63 4.63 -12.20
CA ILE A 37 0.53 4.88 -11.25
C ILE A 37 -0.26 6.14 -11.62
N GLY A 38 0.42 7.21 -12.06
CA GLY A 38 -0.25 8.42 -12.56
C GLY A 38 -1.05 8.19 -13.85
N CYS A 39 -0.74 7.15 -14.63
CA CYS A 39 -1.60 6.72 -15.73
C CYS A 39 -2.87 6.04 -15.21
N ALA A 40 -2.75 5.17 -14.18
CA ALA A 40 -3.88 4.51 -13.55
C ALA A 40 -4.83 5.52 -12.90
N GLU A 41 -4.30 6.54 -12.23
CA GLU A 41 -5.09 7.64 -11.65
C GLU A 41 -5.94 8.35 -12.70
N ARG A 42 -5.35 8.72 -13.85
CA ARG A 42 -6.08 9.34 -14.95
C ARG A 42 -7.16 8.43 -15.52
N CYS A 43 -6.87 7.13 -15.67
CA CYS A 43 -7.83 6.15 -16.16
C CYS A 43 -9.04 6.01 -15.22
N VAL A 44 -8.78 5.88 -13.91
CA VAL A 44 -9.82 5.78 -12.88
C VAL A 44 -10.63 7.06 -12.79
N TYR A 45 -9.98 8.22 -12.83
CA TYR A 45 -10.66 9.51 -12.87
C TYR A 45 -11.60 9.62 -14.08
N GLN A 46 -11.12 9.24 -15.26
CA GLN A 46 -11.92 9.27 -16.48
C GLN A 46 -13.12 8.32 -16.38
N ALA A 47 -12.91 7.09 -15.91
CA ALA A 47 -13.98 6.11 -15.73
C ALA A 47 -15.06 6.57 -14.74
N LYS A 48 -14.67 7.27 -13.67
CA LYS A 48 -15.58 7.88 -12.71
C LYS A 48 -16.35 9.05 -13.32
N ARG A 49 -15.66 9.95 -14.02
CA ARG A 49 -16.28 11.09 -14.70
C ARG A 49 -17.31 10.66 -15.74
N ASP A 50 -17.02 9.59 -16.48
CA ASP A 50 -17.87 9.09 -17.55
C ASP A 50 -19.01 8.18 -17.06
N GLY A 51 -19.10 7.94 -15.74
CA GLY A 51 -20.15 7.13 -15.12
C GLY A 51 -19.96 5.61 -15.29
N TYR A 52 -18.77 5.15 -15.69
CA TYR A 52 -18.45 3.73 -15.80
C TYR A 52 -18.04 3.09 -14.47
N ALA A 53 -17.51 3.89 -13.55
CA ALA A 53 -17.12 3.42 -12.23
C ALA A 53 -18.26 3.51 -11.22
N THR A 54 -18.38 2.48 -10.39
CA THR A 54 -19.41 2.33 -9.35
C THR A 54 -18.86 2.43 -7.92
N PHE A 55 -17.55 2.68 -7.76
CA PHE A 55 -16.92 2.80 -6.46
C PHE A 55 -17.22 4.17 -5.81
N ILE A 56 -17.33 4.18 -4.48
CA ILE A 56 -17.48 5.41 -3.69
C ILE A 56 -16.16 6.15 -3.53
N ASP A 57 -16.17 7.44 -3.21
CA ASP A 57 -14.97 8.28 -3.12
C ASP A 57 -13.89 7.71 -2.19
N SER A 58 -14.27 7.11 -1.06
CA SER A 58 -13.32 6.48 -0.13
C SER A 58 -12.62 5.25 -0.70
N HIS A 59 -13.08 4.69 -1.81
CA HIS A 59 -12.47 3.55 -2.49
C HIS A 59 -11.60 3.96 -3.70
N GLU A 60 -11.39 5.26 -3.93
CA GLU A 60 -10.60 5.74 -5.06
C GLU A 60 -9.19 5.14 -5.09
N SER A 61 -8.48 5.16 -3.95
CA SER A 61 -7.14 4.56 -3.84
C SER A 61 -7.14 3.07 -4.19
N LYS A 62 -8.20 2.34 -3.84
CA LYS A 62 -8.38 0.93 -4.21
C LYS A 62 -8.54 0.77 -5.71
N ALA A 63 -9.40 1.57 -6.33
CA ALA A 63 -9.61 1.53 -7.77
C ALA A 63 -8.30 1.83 -8.53
N VAL A 64 -7.53 2.83 -8.09
CA VAL A 64 -6.25 3.21 -8.70
C VAL A 64 -5.23 2.09 -8.63
N ILE A 65 -4.96 1.55 -7.44
CA ILE A 65 -3.92 0.52 -7.30
C ILE A 65 -4.30 -0.77 -8.03
N HIS A 66 -5.57 -1.18 -7.98
CA HIS A 66 -6.03 -2.38 -8.71
C HIS A 66 -6.00 -2.19 -10.23
N THR A 67 -6.26 -0.97 -10.73
CA THR A 67 -6.11 -0.64 -12.15
C THR A 67 -4.64 -0.74 -12.58
N PHE A 68 -3.72 -0.20 -11.78
CA PHE A 68 -2.28 -0.34 -12.04
C PHE A 68 -1.82 -1.80 -12.02
N LEU A 69 -2.31 -2.59 -11.05
CA LEU A 69 -1.99 -4.02 -10.93
C LEU A 69 -2.55 -4.86 -12.07
N ALA A 70 -3.65 -4.44 -12.69
CA ALA A 70 -4.20 -5.10 -13.88
C ALA A 70 -3.29 -4.99 -15.12
N TRP A 71 -2.35 -4.04 -15.13
CA TRP A 71 -1.40 -3.85 -16.25
C TRP A 71 -0.07 -4.58 -16.08
N GLN A 72 0.15 -5.23 -14.94
CA GLN A 72 1.40 -5.93 -14.66
C GLN A 72 1.41 -7.32 -15.33
N ASP A 73 2.60 -7.94 -15.42
CA ASP A 73 2.82 -9.27 -16.02
C ASP A 73 1.84 -10.33 -15.52
N ARG A 74 1.47 -10.25 -14.24
CA ARG A 74 0.36 -11.00 -13.65
C ARG A 74 -0.75 -10.02 -13.27
N PRO A 75 -1.79 -9.88 -14.11
CA PRO A 75 -2.89 -8.97 -13.83
C PRO A 75 -3.65 -9.34 -12.54
N GLY A 76 -4.03 -8.32 -11.77
CA GLY A 76 -4.95 -8.48 -10.65
C GLY A 76 -4.39 -9.21 -9.44
N MET A 77 -3.06 -9.31 -9.32
CA MET A 77 -2.44 -9.90 -8.12
C MET A 77 -2.89 -9.21 -6.84
N PRO A 78 -3.08 -9.95 -5.73
CA PRO A 78 -3.26 -9.36 -4.41
C PRO A 78 -2.07 -8.46 -4.05
N LEU A 79 -2.32 -7.37 -3.30
CA LEU A 79 -1.29 -6.38 -2.91
C LEU A 79 -0.05 -7.04 -2.28
N GLY A 80 -0.25 -8.00 -1.37
CA GLY A 80 0.84 -8.73 -0.73
C GLY A 80 1.71 -9.51 -1.72
N GLN A 81 1.13 -10.06 -2.79
CA GLN A 81 1.88 -10.77 -3.84
C GLN A 81 2.55 -9.80 -4.82
N ALA A 82 1.97 -8.61 -5.05
CA ALA A 82 2.55 -7.59 -5.91
C ALA A 82 3.88 -7.03 -5.37
N ILE A 83 4.06 -7.02 -4.05
CA ILE A 83 5.34 -6.71 -3.40
C ILE A 83 6.39 -7.78 -3.74
N THR A 84 6.03 -9.06 -3.59
CA THR A 84 6.92 -10.19 -3.90
C THR A 84 7.25 -10.26 -5.40
N ALA A 85 6.31 -9.87 -6.26
CA ALA A 85 6.46 -9.84 -7.72
C ALA A 85 7.31 -8.66 -8.24
N ARG A 86 7.82 -7.78 -7.37
CA ARG A 86 8.58 -6.56 -7.69
C ARG A 86 7.81 -5.51 -8.51
N SER A 87 6.50 -5.68 -8.70
CA SER A 87 5.63 -4.66 -9.30
C SER A 87 5.49 -3.43 -8.40
N LEU A 88 5.70 -3.61 -7.09
CA LEU A 88 5.87 -2.56 -6.10
C LEU A 88 7.34 -2.56 -5.67
N ASN A 89 8.02 -1.44 -5.82
CA ASN A 89 9.46 -1.34 -5.58
C ASN A 89 9.74 -1.19 -4.07
N PRO A 90 10.34 -2.21 -3.43
CA PRO A 90 10.65 -2.16 -2.00
C PRO A 90 11.83 -1.26 -1.66
N SER A 91 12.57 -0.76 -2.66
CA SER A 91 13.70 0.16 -2.45
C SER A 91 13.26 1.60 -2.17
N GLN A 92 11.96 1.89 -2.19
CA GLN A 92 11.46 3.22 -1.84
C GLN A 92 11.68 3.54 -0.35
N PRO A 93 11.98 4.80 0.01
CA PRO A 93 12.19 5.18 1.42
C PRO A 93 11.03 4.83 2.35
N ILE A 94 9.80 4.80 1.82
CA ILE A 94 8.60 4.45 2.58
C ILE A 94 8.52 2.95 2.92
N ALA A 95 9.00 2.08 2.03
CA ALA A 95 9.12 0.64 2.30
C ALA A 95 10.17 0.37 3.38
N LYS A 96 11.29 1.11 3.35
CA LYS A 96 12.31 1.01 4.40
C LYS A 96 11.73 1.33 5.78
N LYS A 97 10.99 2.43 5.94
CA LYS A 97 10.32 2.77 7.22
C LYS A 97 9.39 1.67 7.72
N PHE A 98 8.66 1.01 6.83
CA PHE A 98 7.79 -0.11 7.19
C PHE A 98 8.59 -1.35 7.61
N ILE A 99 9.66 -1.68 6.90
CA ILE A 99 10.55 -2.80 7.24
C ILE A 99 11.24 -2.54 8.58
N ASP A 100 11.77 -1.34 8.80
CA ASP A 100 12.42 -0.96 10.06
C ASP A 100 11.44 -1.09 11.24
N PHE A 101 10.15 -0.74 11.04
CA PHE A 101 9.10 -0.98 12.03
C PHE A 101 8.88 -2.48 12.29
N LEU A 102 8.74 -3.30 11.25
CA LEU A 102 8.56 -4.74 11.40
C LEU A 102 9.74 -5.39 12.13
N GLN A 103 10.97 -4.98 11.81
CA GLN A 103 12.18 -5.41 12.51
C GLN A 103 12.12 -5.00 13.98
N SER A 104 11.77 -3.75 14.29
CA SER A 104 11.62 -3.31 15.69
C SER A 104 10.54 -4.07 16.48
N LEU A 105 9.56 -4.63 15.78
CA LEU A 105 8.44 -5.35 16.39
C LEU A 105 8.74 -6.82 16.63
N PHE A 106 9.35 -7.50 15.64
CA PHE A 106 9.57 -8.94 15.67
C PHE A 106 11.00 -9.32 16.07
N ASP A 107 11.97 -8.43 15.84
CA ASP A 107 13.39 -8.62 16.17
C ASP A 107 13.87 -7.49 17.10
N PRO A 108 13.37 -7.38 18.34
CA PRO A 108 13.74 -6.31 19.26
C PRO A 108 15.21 -6.33 19.72
N GLU A 109 16.02 -7.33 19.32
CA GLU A 109 17.44 -7.43 19.66
C GLU A 109 18.33 -7.62 18.42
N THR A 110 18.87 -6.49 17.93
CA THR A 110 20.29 -6.39 17.53
C THR A 110 20.93 -5.23 18.25
#